data_AF-A0A6A5RQP3-F1
#
_entry.id   AF-A0A6A5RQP3-F1
#
_cell.length_a   1.000
_cell.length_b   1.000
_cell.length_c   1.000
_cell.angle_alpha   90.00
_cell.angle_beta   90.00
_cell.angle_gamma   90.00
#
_symmetry.space_group_name_H-M   'P 1'
#
loop_
_entity.id
_entity.type
_entity.pdbx_description
1 polymer ?
#
loop_
_entity_poly.entity_id
_entity_poly.type
_entity_poly.pdbx_seq_one_letter_code
_entity_poly.pdbx_strand_id
1 'polypeptide(L)'
;ERPETPPQPSCSVPFRRDTDFVDRATLLDQICERCSAPASRVALVGLGGVGKSQLAIEHCYRTTKRSPQTWVLWAHASNTARLEQSFREIAELVKIRGRKDPQADVFKLVHDWLRDKKNGRWLLVLDNADDAAILSARTGDSQNGAALQHQLSRYLPPSEHGSVLVTSRTRQAAMQVVEDSDIILIKPMDNAAAHALLHKKLGDEGRKSDSNNDTAELAAALDHMPLALVQAATYIRRRAPRCSVQQYLEEYRQSDTRATSLLNQEAGHLRRDEEASNAILITWQISFDHVRRSRPSAADLLSLMSFFDRQGIPEALLHSRDSTANNDGFEDDLETLRDYSFVTVTRDANTFEMHSLVQLATRKWLESQRQLDKWREQFISNLCAELPTGEHENWETCQALFPHTKAAAAQRPASQKSLEEWALLLYKAAWYAWQMGRAGEAEQMSVMSMEVRREVFGEESKDMLSSMGIVGLAMRIAGKYEEAEAMHRQTLA
;
A
#
# COMPACT_ATOMS: atom_id res chain seq x y z
N GLU A 1 -38.52 -19.91 23.98
CA GLU A 1 -39.21 -19.02 23.02
C GLU A 1 -40.12 -19.83 22.09
N ARG A 2 -41.26 -19.27 21.65
CA ARG A 2 -42.11 -19.90 20.62
C ARG A 2 -41.41 -19.81 19.25
N PRO A 3 -41.52 -20.80 18.36
CA PRO A 3 -41.04 -20.68 16.99
C PRO A 3 -41.70 -19.51 16.28
N GLU A 4 -40.88 -18.57 15.80
CA GLU A 4 -41.31 -17.55 14.84
C GLU A 4 -41.29 -18.14 13.43
N THR A 5 -42.14 -17.63 12.53
CA THR A 5 -42.16 -18.06 11.13
C THR A 5 -40.81 -17.74 10.48
N PRO A 6 -40.19 -18.69 9.74
CA PRO A 6 -38.89 -18.44 9.11
C PRO A 6 -38.99 -17.25 8.15
N PRO A 7 -38.15 -16.22 8.29
CA PRO A 7 -38.10 -15.11 7.35
C PRO A 7 -37.67 -15.61 5.96
N GLN A 8 -38.08 -14.90 4.91
CA GLN A 8 -37.57 -15.20 3.57
C GLN A 8 -36.09 -14.82 3.46
N PRO A 9 -35.32 -15.50 2.59
CA PRO A 9 -33.93 -15.14 2.32
C PRO A 9 -33.79 -13.64 2.05
N SER A 10 -32.88 -13.01 2.77
CA SER A 10 -32.66 -11.57 2.71
C SER A 10 -31.17 -11.25 2.69
N CYS A 11 -30.87 -10.01 2.34
CA CYS A 11 -29.52 -9.49 2.18
C CYS A 11 -29.22 -8.52 3.33
N SER A 12 -28.26 -8.86 4.18
CA SER A 12 -27.88 -8.09 5.37
C SER A 12 -26.72 -7.12 5.12
N VAL A 13 -26.35 -6.88 3.86
CA VAL A 13 -25.25 -5.98 3.49
C VAL A 13 -25.58 -4.57 4.01
N PRO A 14 -24.76 -3.99 4.92
CA PRO A 14 -25.08 -2.71 5.56
C PRO A 14 -24.85 -1.50 4.64
N PHE A 15 -24.30 -1.72 3.44
CA PHE A 15 -23.90 -0.68 2.50
C PHE A 15 -24.77 -0.68 1.25
N ARG A 16 -25.15 0.51 0.77
CA ARG A 16 -25.82 0.65 -0.53
C ARG A 16 -24.87 0.30 -1.67
N ARG A 17 -25.39 -0.41 -2.68
CA ARG A 17 -24.69 -0.68 -3.94
C ARG A 17 -24.12 0.61 -4.56
N ASP A 18 -22.89 0.56 -5.05
CA ASP A 18 -22.29 1.67 -5.76
C ASP A 18 -22.71 1.69 -7.23
N THR A 19 -23.44 2.73 -7.64
CA THR A 19 -23.81 2.97 -9.03
C THR A 19 -22.60 3.30 -9.91
N ASP A 20 -21.55 3.85 -9.30
CA ASP A 20 -20.33 4.23 -10.00
C ASP A 20 -19.28 3.12 -9.95
N PHE A 21 -19.62 1.93 -9.44
CA PHE A 21 -18.70 0.80 -9.38
C PHE A 21 -18.07 0.58 -10.77
N VAL A 22 -16.76 0.33 -10.78
CA VAL A 22 -16.01 0.01 -11.99
C VAL A 22 -15.58 -1.44 -11.86
N ASP A 23 -16.03 -2.24 -12.82
CA ASP A 23 -15.66 -3.65 -12.88
C ASP A 23 -14.17 -3.78 -13.20
N ARG A 24 -13.52 -4.73 -12.53
CA ARG A 24 -12.07 -4.93 -12.59
C ARG A 24 -11.78 -6.24 -13.30
N ALA A 25 -11.88 -6.21 -14.62
CA ALA A 25 -11.63 -7.35 -15.51
C ALA A 25 -12.34 -8.62 -15.01
N THR A 26 -11.59 -9.70 -14.78
CA THR A 26 -12.12 -11.03 -14.41
C THR A 26 -12.25 -11.25 -12.91
N LEU A 27 -11.96 -10.27 -12.05
CA LEU A 27 -11.93 -10.49 -10.59
C LEU A 27 -13.28 -10.92 -10.03
N LEU A 28 -14.38 -10.27 -10.42
CA LEU A 28 -15.71 -10.67 -9.96
C LEU A 28 -16.14 -12.03 -10.51
N ASP A 29 -15.67 -12.40 -11.69
CA ASP A 29 -15.91 -13.72 -12.28
C ASP A 29 -15.14 -14.80 -11.51
N GLN A 30 -13.86 -14.56 -11.17
CA GLN A 30 -13.06 -15.45 -10.32
C GLN A 30 -13.69 -15.63 -8.93
N ILE A 31 -14.15 -14.54 -8.30
CA ILE A 31 -14.85 -14.61 -7.01
C ILE A 31 -16.11 -15.47 -7.17
N CYS A 32 -16.90 -15.24 -8.22
CA CYS A 32 -18.12 -16.00 -8.47
C CYS A 32 -17.84 -17.49 -8.69
N GLU A 33 -16.82 -17.82 -9.48
CA GLU A 33 -16.42 -19.20 -9.78
C GLU A 33 -16.00 -19.92 -8.51
N ARG A 34 -15.06 -19.36 -7.73
CA ARG A 34 -14.57 -19.98 -6.49
C ARG A 34 -15.66 -20.09 -5.43
N CYS A 35 -16.50 -19.06 -5.26
CA CYS A 35 -17.62 -19.08 -4.31
C CYS A 35 -18.78 -20.02 -4.73
N SER A 36 -18.77 -20.56 -5.95
CA SER A 36 -19.77 -21.52 -6.42
C SER A 36 -19.40 -22.96 -6.09
N ALA A 37 -18.15 -23.22 -5.68
CA ALA A 37 -17.73 -24.55 -5.27
C ALA A 37 -18.41 -24.95 -3.93
N PRO A 38 -18.76 -26.24 -3.74
CA PRO A 38 -19.34 -26.70 -2.48
C PRO A 38 -18.41 -26.42 -1.30
N ALA A 39 -18.95 -25.86 -0.21
CA ALA A 39 -18.20 -25.51 0.99
C ALA A 39 -17.01 -24.55 0.75
N SER A 40 -17.07 -23.75 -0.31
CA SER A 40 -15.99 -22.83 -0.68
C SER A 40 -15.73 -21.78 0.39
N ARG A 41 -14.46 -21.49 0.63
CA ARG A 41 -14.03 -20.31 1.39
C ARG A 41 -13.00 -19.57 0.57
N VAL A 42 -13.25 -18.30 0.28
CA VAL A 42 -12.42 -17.48 -0.59
C VAL A 42 -11.97 -16.25 0.17
N ALA A 43 -10.72 -15.83 0.02
CA ALA A 43 -10.23 -14.60 0.65
C ALA A 43 -9.74 -13.59 -0.40
N LEU A 44 -10.15 -12.33 -0.22
CA LEU A 44 -9.60 -11.19 -0.94
C LEU A 44 -8.52 -10.58 -0.05
N VAL A 45 -7.26 -10.67 -0.47
CA VAL A 45 -6.10 -10.16 0.27
C VAL A 45 -5.45 -9.02 -0.50
N GLY A 46 -4.98 -7.99 0.20
CA GLY A 46 -4.24 -6.91 -0.43
C GLY A 46 -4.18 -5.65 0.41
N LEU A 47 -3.50 -4.63 -0.10
CA LEU A 47 -3.23 -3.39 0.63
C LEU A 47 -4.52 -2.64 1.06
N GLY A 48 -4.44 -1.86 2.14
CA GLY A 48 -5.53 -0.97 2.57
C GLY A 48 -5.90 0.02 1.45
N GLY A 49 -7.20 0.21 1.19
CA GLY A 49 -7.70 1.13 0.16
C GLY A 49 -7.82 0.56 -1.26
N VAL A 50 -7.37 -0.67 -1.50
CA VAL A 50 -7.36 -1.30 -2.85
C VAL A 50 -8.74 -1.75 -3.37
N GLY A 51 -9.78 -1.66 -2.54
CA GLY A 51 -11.17 -1.93 -2.94
C GLY A 51 -11.72 -3.34 -2.63
N LYS A 52 -11.07 -4.12 -1.74
CA LYS A 52 -11.52 -5.47 -1.33
C LYS A 52 -12.98 -5.50 -0.87
N SER A 53 -13.36 -4.64 0.09
CA SER A 53 -14.73 -4.57 0.59
C SER A 53 -15.73 -4.14 -0.49
N GLN A 54 -15.32 -3.29 -1.44
CA GLN A 54 -16.19 -2.89 -2.57
C GLN A 54 -16.43 -4.06 -3.55
N LEU A 55 -15.42 -4.90 -3.80
CA LEU A 55 -15.59 -6.14 -4.57
C LEU A 55 -16.55 -7.10 -3.85
N ALA A 56 -16.41 -7.28 -2.53
CA ALA A 56 -17.31 -8.11 -1.74
C ALA A 56 -18.75 -7.59 -1.76
N ILE A 57 -18.96 -6.28 -1.59
CA ILE A 57 -20.28 -5.64 -1.66
C ILE A 57 -20.92 -5.88 -3.03
N GLU A 58 -20.20 -5.63 -4.13
CA GLU A 58 -20.74 -5.84 -5.48
C GLU A 58 -21.04 -7.32 -5.75
N HIS A 59 -20.20 -8.24 -5.27
CA HIS A 59 -20.46 -9.67 -5.37
C HIS A 59 -21.75 -10.08 -4.64
N CYS A 60 -21.97 -9.57 -3.43
CA CYS A 60 -23.22 -9.76 -2.68
C CYS A 60 -24.44 -9.32 -3.47
N TYR A 61 -24.43 -8.10 -4.02
CA TYR A 61 -25.55 -7.60 -4.81
C TYR A 61 -25.80 -8.41 -6.09
N ARG A 62 -24.74 -8.85 -6.77
CA ARG A 62 -24.86 -9.74 -7.95
C ARG A 62 -25.45 -11.10 -7.55
N THR A 63 -25.06 -11.64 -6.40
CA THR A 63 -25.57 -12.91 -5.86
C THR A 63 -27.06 -12.81 -5.52
N THR A 64 -27.49 -11.78 -4.80
CA THR A 64 -28.91 -11.54 -4.50
C THR A 64 -29.77 -11.44 -5.77
N LYS A 65 -29.24 -10.80 -6.84
CA LYS A 65 -29.95 -10.69 -8.13
C LYS A 65 -30.00 -12.02 -8.89
N ARG A 66 -28.91 -12.79 -8.89
CA ARG A 66 -28.82 -14.09 -9.61
C ARG A 66 -29.57 -15.21 -8.91
N SER A 67 -29.60 -15.19 -7.57
CA SER A 67 -30.20 -16.25 -6.76
C SER A 67 -30.92 -15.65 -5.55
N PRO A 68 -32.14 -15.12 -5.74
CA PRO A 68 -32.90 -14.43 -4.69
C PRO A 68 -33.24 -15.31 -3.46
N GLN A 69 -33.12 -16.63 -3.61
CA GLN A 69 -33.33 -17.61 -2.54
C GLN A 69 -32.08 -17.85 -1.67
N THR A 70 -30.97 -17.15 -1.94
CA THR A 70 -29.71 -17.28 -1.19
C THR A 70 -29.65 -16.21 -0.12
N TRP A 71 -29.37 -16.62 1.12
CA TRP A 71 -29.06 -15.69 2.21
C TRP A 71 -27.74 -14.99 1.95
N VAL A 72 -27.70 -13.68 2.07
CA VAL A 72 -26.44 -12.92 2.00
C VAL A 72 -26.23 -12.27 3.35
N LEU A 73 -25.28 -12.80 4.10
CA LEU A 73 -24.98 -12.44 5.48
C LEU A 73 -23.65 -11.68 5.53
N TRP A 74 -23.58 -10.64 6.36
CA TRP A 74 -22.40 -9.79 6.49
C TRP A 74 -22.00 -9.69 7.95
N ALA A 75 -20.71 -9.89 8.23
CA ALA A 75 -20.15 -9.71 9.55
C ALA A 75 -18.84 -8.92 9.51
N HIS A 76 -18.70 -8.00 10.46
CA HIS A 76 -17.49 -7.21 10.66
C HIS A 76 -16.50 -7.99 11.54
N ALA A 77 -15.36 -8.36 10.97
CA ALA A 77 -14.33 -9.16 11.62
C ALA A 77 -13.11 -8.32 12.08
N SER A 78 -13.30 -7.01 12.25
CA SER A 78 -12.24 -6.07 12.63
C SER A 78 -11.74 -6.26 14.07
N ASN A 79 -12.61 -6.71 14.97
CA ASN A 79 -12.27 -7.10 16.34
C ASN A 79 -13.36 -8.04 16.90
N THR A 80 -13.08 -8.68 18.05
CA THR A 80 -13.97 -9.70 18.65
C THR A 80 -15.34 -9.15 19.01
N ALA A 81 -15.43 -7.92 19.54
CA ALA A 81 -16.70 -7.32 19.95
C ALA A 81 -17.60 -7.02 18.74
N ARG A 82 -17.04 -6.45 17.67
CA ARG A 82 -17.73 -6.17 16.39
C ARG A 82 -18.22 -7.45 15.72
N LEU A 83 -17.40 -8.49 15.77
CA LEU A 83 -17.71 -9.79 15.22
C LEU A 83 -18.86 -10.47 15.98
N GLU A 84 -18.80 -10.49 17.31
CA GLU A 84 -19.88 -11.03 18.14
C GLU A 84 -21.19 -10.27 17.89
N GLN A 85 -21.13 -8.94 17.85
CA GLN A 85 -22.28 -8.09 17.55
C GLN A 85 -22.89 -8.43 16.18
N SER A 86 -22.04 -8.60 15.15
CA SER A 86 -22.50 -9.00 13.81
C SER A 86 -23.17 -10.38 13.82
N PHE A 87 -22.64 -11.34 14.57
CA PHE A 87 -23.26 -12.67 14.70
C PHE A 87 -24.59 -12.61 15.45
N ARG A 88 -24.75 -11.71 16.43
CA ARG A 88 -26.04 -11.45 17.09
C ARG A 88 -27.06 -10.85 16.13
N GLU A 89 -26.64 -9.92 15.28
CA GLU A 89 -27.49 -9.35 14.24
C GLU A 89 -27.92 -10.39 13.21
N ILE A 90 -27.01 -11.27 12.78
CA ILE A 90 -27.33 -12.41 11.91
C ILE A 90 -28.34 -13.35 12.59
N ALA A 91 -28.11 -13.70 13.86
CA ALA A 91 -29.02 -14.56 14.62
C ALA A 91 -30.42 -13.94 14.76
N GLU A 92 -30.51 -12.61 14.94
CA GLU A 92 -31.76 -11.86 14.94
C GLU A 92 -32.42 -11.78 13.57
N LEU A 93 -31.64 -11.63 12.49
CA LEU A 93 -32.14 -11.58 11.13
C LEU A 93 -32.80 -12.91 10.73
N VAL A 94 -32.13 -14.03 10.99
CA VAL A 94 -32.62 -15.37 10.62
C VAL A 94 -33.52 -16.00 11.70
N LYS A 95 -33.76 -15.29 12.80
CA LYS A 95 -34.66 -15.64 13.91
C LYS A 95 -34.31 -16.96 14.60
N ILE A 96 -33.02 -17.18 14.88
CA ILE A 96 -32.54 -18.37 15.60
C ILE A 96 -33.16 -18.42 17.02
N ARG A 97 -33.51 -19.62 17.50
CA ARG A 97 -33.99 -19.79 18.88
C ARG A 97 -32.85 -19.60 19.87
N GLY A 98 -33.11 -18.90 20.98
CA GLY A 98 -32.09 -18.65 22.01
C GLY A 98 -31.24 -17.41 21.76
N ARG A 99 -31.41 -16.72 20.63
CA ARG A 99 -30.69 -15.49 20.27
C ARG A 99 -30.88 -14.32 21.24
N LYS A 100 -31.99 -14.31 21.99
CA LYS A 100 -32.30 -13.25 22.97
C LYS A 100 -31.65 -13.47 24.32
N ASP A 101 -31.05 -14.63 24.56
CA ASP A 101 -30.29 -14.90 25.77
C ASP A 101 -28.92 -14.22 25.68
N PRO A 102 -28.60 -13.23 26.53
CA PRO A 102 -27.31 -12.54 26.50
C PRO A 102 -26.11 -13.44 26.80
N GLN A 103 -26.34 -14.61 27.40
CA GLN A 103 -25.31 -15.61 27.74
C GLN A 103 -25.20 -16.73 26.70
N ALA A 104 -26.02 -16.72 25.64
CA ALA A 104 -25.92 -17.73 24.59
C ALA A 104 -24.62 -17.56 23.79
N ASP A 105 -23.98 -18.69 23.46
CA ASP A 105 -22.90 -18.73 22.49
C ASP A 105 -23.50 -18.49 21.08
N VAL A 106 -23.55 -17.22 20.70
CA VAL A 106 -24.12 -16.78 19.42
C VAL A 106 -23.38 -17.38 18.21
N PHE A 107 -22.07 -17.61 18.34
CA PHE A 107 -21.27 -18.22 17.28
C PHE A 107 -21.73 -19.65 17.03
N LYS A 108 -21.98 -20.42 18.09
CA LYS A 108 -22.52 -21.77 17.99
C LYS A 108 -23.91 -21.80 17.38
N LEU A 109 -24.78 -20.87 17.80
CA LEU A 109 -26.14 -20.77 17.26
C LEU A 109 -26.14 -20.53 15.75
N VAL A 110 -25.32 -19.57 15.28
CA VAL A 110 -25.19 -19.28 13.84
C VAL A 110 -24.51 -20.43 13.11
N HIS A 111 -23.46 -21.03 13.66
CA HIS A 111 -22.82 -22.23 13.09
C HIS A 111 -23.83 -23.36 12.84
N ASP A 112 -24.63 -23.71 13.85
CA ASP A 112 -25.61 -24.80 13.73
C ASP A 112 -26.69 -24.48 12.69
N TRP A 113 -27.07 -23.20 12.57
CA TRP A 113 -27.98 -22.73 11.53
C TRP A 113 -27.35 -22.83 10.13
N LEU A 114 -26.09 -22.40 9.95
CA LEU A 114 -25.37 -22.47 8.67
C LEU A 114 -25.14 -23.91 8.19
N ARG A 115 -25.11 -24.88 9.12
CA ARG A 115 -24.90 -26.29 8.81
C ARG A 115 -26.19 -27.01 8.36
N ASP A 116 -27.36 -26.55 8.80
CA ASP A 116 -28.63 -27.21 8.49
C ASP A 116 -29.09 -26.90 7.05
N LYS A 117 -29.03 -27.93 6.18
CA LYS A 117 -29.45 -27.87 4.77
C LYS A 117 -30.88 -27.35 4.58
N LYS A 118 -31.75 -27.44 5.59
CA LYS A 118 -33.14 -26.93 5.52
C LYS A 118 -33.21 -25.41 5.43
N ASN A 119 -32.16 -24.69 5.83
CA ASN A 119 -32.12 -23.23 5.82
C ASN A 119 -31.81 -22.63 4.44
N GLY A 120 -31.55 -23.48 3.43
CA GLY A 120 -31.30 -23.06 2.06
C GLY A 120 -29.87 -22.54 1.86
N ARG A 121 -29.60 -21.98 0.67
CA ARG A 121 -28.25 -21.52 0.33
C ARG A 121 -27.89 -20.24 1.07
N TRP A 122 -26.61 -20.08 1.39
CA TRP A 122 -26.10 -18.86 2.03
C TRP A 122 -24.71 -18.47 1.55
N LEU A 123 -24.43 -17.17 1.62
CA LEU A 123 -23.12 -16.55 1.46
C LEU A 123 -22.86 -15.72 2.72
N LEU A 124 -21.75 -15.99 3.41
CA LEU A 124 -21.30 -15.21 4.57
C LEU A 124 -20.06 -14.40 4.19
N VAL A 125 -20.12 -13.09 4.36
CA VAL A 125 -18.97 -12.20 4.20
C VAL A 125 -18.38 -11.85 5.56
N LEU A 126 -17.07 -12.06 5.72
CA LEU A 126 -16.28 -11.62 6.86
C LEU A 126 -15.39 -10.45 6.41
N ASP A 127 -15.79 -9.22 6.72
CA ASP A 127 -15.09 -8.01 6.28
C ASP A 127 -14.07 -7.53 7.31
N ASN A 128 -12.88 -7.12 6.85
CA ASN A 128 -11.75 -6.66 7.68
C ASN A 128 -11.22 -7.70 8.67
N ALA A 129 -11.12 -8.96 8.25
CA ALA A 129 -10.57 -10.07 9.03
C ALA A 129 -9.03 -10.00 9.08
N ASP A 130 -8.49 -8.96 9.73
CA ASP A 130 -7.06 -8.64 9.73
C ASP A 130 -6.29 -9.26 10.91
N ASP A 131 -7.00 -9.60 11.99
CA ASP A 131 -6.40 -10.12 13.22
C ASP A 131 -6.35 -11.65 13.20
N ALA A 132 -5.16 -12.20 12.94
CA ALA A 132 -4.94 -13.64 12.96
C ALA A 132 -5.23 -14.27 14.33
N ALA A 133 -5.12 -13.54 15.45
CA ALA A 133 -5.40 -14.10 16.78
C ALA A 133 -6.91 -14.35 16.99
N ILE A 134 -7.78 -13.56 16.36
CA ILE A 134 -9.24 -13.76 16.37
C ILE A 134 -9.62 -14.96 15.49
N LEU A 135 -8.88 -15.18 14.41
CA LEU A 135 -9.17 -16.22 13.41
C LEU A 135 -8.51 -17.57 13.72
N SER A 136 -7.34 -17.55 14.38
CA SER A 136 -6.49 -18.72 14.64
C SER A 136 -6.92 -19.56 15.84
N ALA A 137 -6.55 -20.83 15.78
CA ALA A 137 -6.68 -21.78 16.87
C ALA A 137 -5.44 -21.72 17.77
N ARG A 138 -5.51 -21.06 18.93
CA ARG A 138 -4.52 -21.35 19.97
C ARG A 138 -4.78 -22.73 20.57
N THR A 139 -3.79 -23.60 20.47
CA THR A 139 -3.65 -24.82 21.27
C THR A 139 -2.68 -24.54 22.41
N GLY A 140 -3.17 -24.45 23.65
CA GLY A 140 -2.38 -24.65 24.87
C GLY A 140 -2.00 -23.42 25.70
N ASP A 141 -2.33 -23.54 27.00
CA ASP A 141 -1.74 -22.95 28.21
C ASP A 141 -1.82 -21.44 28.46
N SER A 142 -2.91 -21.03 29.13
CA SER A 142 -2.77 -20.20 30.34
C SER A 142 -3.99 -20.34 31.26
N GLN A 143 -3.75 -20.86 32.46
CA GLN A 143 -4.69 -20.76 33.57
C GLN A 143 -4.76 -19.29 33.99
N ASN A 144 -5.80 -18.58 33.58
CA ASN A 144 -6.46 -17.51 34.35
C ASN A 144 -7.62 -16.88 33.56
N GLY A 145 -8.84 -17.23 33.95
CA GLY A 145 -9.98 -16.31 34.06
C GLY A 145 -10.56 -15.63 32.80
N ALA A 146 -11.71 -16.19 32.37
CA ALA A 146 -12.86 -15.52 31.75
C ALA A 146 -12.86 -15.21 30.23
N ALA A 147 -13.41 -16.20 29.51
CA ALA A 147 -14.38 -16.10 28.40
C ALA A 147 -13.96 -15.47 27.05
N LEU A 148 -14.21 -16.26 25.99
CA LEU A 148 -14.13 -16.00 24.56
C LEU A 148 -12.74 -16.05 23.88
N GLN A 149 -12.14 -17.23 23.82
CA GLN A 149 -11.16 -17.59 22.78
C GLN A 149 -11.84 -18.50 21.75
N HIS A 150 -12.89 -17.98 21.11
CA HIS A 150 -13.70 -18.71 20.13
C HIS A 150 -13.01 -18.70 18.77
N GLN A 151 -12.53 -19.88 18.38
CA GLN A 151 -11.87 -20.11 17.09
C GLN A 151 -12.89 -19.92 15.96
N LEU A 152 -12.86 -18.79 15.24
CA LEU A 152 -13.86 -18.52 14.20
C LEU A 152 -13.93 -19.64 13.16
N SER A 153 -12.79 -20.26 12.82
CA SER A 153 -12.72 -21.39 11.90
C SER A 153 -13.57 -22.61 12.32
N ARG A 154 -13.77 -22.82 13.64
CA ARG A 154 -14.68 -23.86 14.17
C ARG A 154 -16.16 -23.49 14.05
N TYR A 155 -16.46 -22.21 13.95
CA TYR A 155 -17.83 -21.70 13.82
C TYR A 155 -18.27 -21.48 12.37
N LEU A 156 -17.40 -21.81 11.41
CA LEU A 156 -17.71 -21.82 9.98
C LEU A 156 -17.85 -23.28 9.51
N PRO A 157 -19.07 -23.84 9.41
CA PRO A 157 -19.22 -25.22 9.00
C PRO A 157 -18.82 -25.42 7.53
N PRO A 158 -18.15 -26.53 7.17
CA PRO A 158 -18.06 -26.93 5.77
C PRO A 158 -19.46 -27.31 5.28
N SER A 159 -20.03 -26.48 4.40
CA SER A 159 -21.41 -26.59 3.96
C SER A 159 -21.51 -26.62 2.45
N GLU A 160 -22.00 -27.71 1.86
CA GLU A 160 -22.19 -27.83 0.40
C GLU A 160 -23.17 -26.79 -0.19
N HIS A 161 -23.98 -26.16 0.65
CA HIS A 161 -24.94 -25.13 0.27
C HIS A 161 -24.54 -23.72 0.73
N GLY A 162 -23.32 -23.58 1.26
CA GLY A 162 -22.80 -22.35 1.82
C GLY A 162 -21.46 -21.94 1.23
N SER A 163 -21.20 -20.65 1.18
CA SER A 163 -19.89 -20.10 0.83
C SER A 163 -19.47 -18.98 1.78
N VAL A 164 -18.17 -18.88 2.04
CA VAL A 164 -17.58 -17.82 2.88
C VAL A 164 -16.67 -16.96 2.03
N LEU A 165 -16.85 -15.64 2.08
CA LEU A 165 -15.96 -14.66 1.46
C LEU A 165 -15.31 -13.82 2.55
N VAL A 166 -13.98 -13.78 2.58
CA VAL A 166 -13.20 -13.04 3.57
C VAL A 166 -12.53 -11.85 2.90
N THR A 167 -12.50 -10.69 3.55
CA THR A 167 -11.61 -9.59 3.15
C THR A 167 -10.56 -9.38 4.24
N SER A 168 -9.28 -9.30 3.85
CA SER A 168 -8.19 -9.10 4.80
C SER A 168 -7.06 -8.28 4.18
N ARG A 169 -6.33 -7.54 5.01
CA ARG A 169 -5.08 -6.87 4.65
C ARG A 169 -3.90 -7.83 4.63
N THR A 170 -3.95 -8.92 5.39
CA THR A 170 -2.82 -9.84 5.52
C THR A 170 -3.12 -11.23 4.99
N ARG A 171 -2.12 -11.82 4.32
CA ARG A 171 -2.20 -13.22 3.88
C ARG A 171 -2.27 -14.16 5.08
N GLN A 172 -1.45 -13.92 6.09
CA GLN A 172 -1.40 -14.71 7.33
C GLN A 172 -2.77 -14.84 8.04
N ALA A 173 -3.53 -13.73 8.14
CA ALA A 173 -4.86 -13.77 8.75
C ALA A 173 -5.87 -14.51 7.86
N ALA A 174 -5.85 -14.28 6.55
CA ALA A 174 -6.71 -15.00 5.61
C ALA A 174 -6.49 -16.52 5.66
N MET A 175 -5.23 -16.96 5.74
CA MET A 175 -4.84 -18.37 5.82
C MET A 175 -5.34 -19.09 7.09
N GLN A 176 -5.84 -18.37 8.10
CA GLN A 176 -6.50 -18.98 9.25
C GLN A 176 -7.90 -19.53 8.91
N VAL A 177 -8.48 -19.09 7.79
CA VAL A 177 -9.86 -19.42 7.39
C VAL A 177 -9.92 -20.13 6.03
N VAL A 178 -9.02 -19.79 5.10
CA VAL A 178 -8.99 -20.31 3.73
C VAL A 178 -7.66 -20.99 3.41
N GLU A 179 -7.67 -21.89 2.43
CA GLU A 179 -6.45 -22.43 1.85
C GLU A 179 -5.76 -21.40 0.97
N ASP A 180 -4.44 -21.52 0.79
CA ASP A 180 -3.65 -20.55 0.04
C ASP A 180 -4.08 -20.45 -1.44
N SER A 181 -4.50 -21.57 -2.05
CA SER A 181 -5.04 -21.62 -3.40
C SER A 181 -6.34 -20.82 -3.58
N ASP A 182 -7.08 -20.60 -2.49
CA ASP A 182 -8.35 -19.85 -2.50
C ASP A 182 -8.17 -18.36 -2.22
N ILE A 183 -6.94 -17.90 -2.01
CA ILE A 183 -6.62 -16.48 -1.89
C ILE A 183 -6.62 -15.84 -3.27
N ILE A 184 -7.30 -14.70 -3.38
CA ILE A 184 -7.28 -13.80 -4.54
C ILE A 184 -6.55 -12.53 -4.11
N LEU A 185 -5.34 -12.34 -4.62
CA LEU A 185 -4.55 -11.13 -4.36
C LEU A 185 -5.11 -9.95 -5.17
N ILE A 186 -5.59 -8.94 -4.46
CA ILE A 186 -6.15 -7.71 -5.03
C ILE A 186 -5.06 -6.65 -5.13
N LYS A 187 -4.64 -6.37 -6.35
CA LYS A 187 -3.68 -5.32 -6.71
C LYS A 187 -4.38 -3.97 -6.93
N PRO A 188 -3.65 -2.84 -7.03
CA PRO A 188 -4.21 -1.57 -7.54
C PRO A 188 -4.90 -1.73 -8.90
N MET A 189 -5.75 -0.77 -9.27
CA MET A 189 -6.46 -0.83 -10.56
C MET A 189 -5.47 -0.80 -11.73
N ASP A 190 -5.85 -1.42 -12.86
CA ASP A 190 -5.15 -1.13 -14.11
C ASP A 190 -5.49 0.28 -14.59
N ASN A 191 -4.73 0.76 -15.58
CA ASN A 191 -4.88 2.12 -16.12
C ASN A 191 -6.32 2.40 -16.60
N ALA A 192 -6.97 1.43 -17.25
CA ALA A 192 -8.31 1.60 -17.81
C ALA A 192 -9.37 1.70 -16.71
N ALA A 193 -9.34 0.82 -15.71
CA ALA A 193 -10.25 0.82 -14.59
C ALA A 193 -10.05 2.05 -13.68
N ALA A 194 -8.80 2.45 -13.45
CA ALA A 194 -8.47 3.63 -12.65
C ALA A 194 -8.99 4.91 -13.30
N HIS A 195 -8.73 5.07 -14.60
CA HIS A 195 -9.21 6.21 -15.38
C HIS A 195 -10.74 6.24 -15.43
N ALA A 196 -11.39 5.10 -15.65
CA ALA A 196 -12.86 5.00 -15.64
C ALA A 196 -13.45 5.38 -14.27
N LEU A 197 -12.83 4.96 -13.16
CA LEU A 197 -13.28 5.31 -11.82
C LEU A 197 -13.13 6.80 -11.56
N LEU A 198 -11.96 7.35 -11.87
CA LEU A 198 -11.65 8.77 -11.68
C LEU A 198 -12.61 9.65 -12.50
N HIS A 199 -12.81 9.34 -13.77
CA HIS A 199 -13.73 10.06 -14.65
C HIS A 199 -15.18 10.01 -14.13
N LYS A 200 -15.68 8.82 -13.72
CA LYS A 200 -17.02 8.70 -13.10
C LYS A 200 -17.18 9.58 -11.86
N LYS A 201 -16.15 9.66 -11.02
CA LYS A 201 -16.22 10.42 -9.76
C LYS A 201 -16.03 11.93 -9.95
N LEU A 202 -15.25 12.35 -10.94
CA LEU A 202 -15.08 13.76 -11.32
C LEU A 202 -16.32 14.34 -12.01
N GLY A 203 -17.07 13.52 -12.75
CA GLY A 203 -18.25 13.98 -13.50
C GLY A 203 -17.84 14.95 -14.62
N ASP A 204 -18.48 16.11 -14.70
CA ASP A 204 -18.23 17.10 -15.76
C ASP A 204 -16.79 17.66 -15.75
N GLU A 205 -16.11 17.66 -14.60
CA GLU A 205 -14.71 18.08 -14.50
C GLU A 205 -13.74 17.04 -15.11
N GLY A 206 -14.14 15.76 -15.15
CA GLY A 206 -13.37 14.71 -15.83
C GLY A 206 -13.35 14.93 -17.34
N ARG A 207 -14.50 15.28 -17.91
CA ARG A 207 -14.63 15.53 -19.36
C ARG A 207 -13.79 16.71 -19.86
N LYS A 208 -13.58 17.73 -19.01
CA LYS A 208 -12.76 18.90 -19.34
C LYS A 208 -11.26 18.63 -19.28
N SER A 209 -10.84 17.64 -18.50
CA SER A 209 -9.44 17.32 -18.23
C SER A 209 -8.90 16.19 -19.12
N ASP A 210 -9.77 15.37 -19.71
CA ASP A 210 -9.39 14.32 -20.67
C ASP A 210 -8.75 14.86 -21.96
N SER A 211 -9.03 16.12 -22.35
CA SER A 211 -8.39 16.73 -23.53
C SER A 211 -6.88 16.90 -23.37
N ASN A 212 -6.39 16.95 -22.12
CA ASN A 212 -4.99 17.20 -21.78
C ASN A 212 -4.30 15.98 -21.14
N ASN A 213 -4.96 14.83 -21.08
CA ASN A 213 -4.44 13.61 -20.41
C ASN A 213 -4.19 13.77 -18.89
N ASP A 214 -4.67 14.86 -18.26
CA ASP A 214 -4.44 15.16 -16.83
C ASP A 214 -4.99 14.07 -15.91
N THR A 215 -6.10 13.45 -16.29
CA THR A 215 -6.77 12.38 -15.53
C THR A 215 -5.92 11.10 -15.50
N ALA A 216 -5.24 10.77 -16.60
CA ALA A 216 -4.31 9.64 -16.63
C ALA A 216 -3.06 9.94 -15.78
N GLU A 217 -2.52 11.16 -15.86
CA GLU A 217 -1.40 11.56 -15.01
C GLU A 217 -1.73 11.54 -13.52
N LEU A 218 -2.91 12.03 -13.13
CA LEU A 218 -3.37 11.97 -11.75
C LEU A 218 -3.55 10.52 -11.30
N ALA A 219 -4.12 9.66 -12.16
CA ALA A 219 -4.30 8.26 -11.83
C ALA A 219 -2.95 7.55 -11.61
N ALA A 220 -1.96 7.83 -12.45
CA ALA A 220 -0.60 7.33 -12.30
C ALA A 220 0.09 7.87 -11.05
N ALA A 221 -0.05 9.17 -10.75
CA ALA A 221 0.53 9.79 -9.55
C ALA A 221 -0.03 9.22 -8.24
N LEU A 222 -1.26 8.68 -8.27
CA LEU A 222 -1.91 8.03 -7.14
C LEU A 222 -1.79 6.50 -7.21
N ASP A 223 -0.86 5.97 -8.01
CA ASP A 223 -0.58 4.54 -8.22
C ASP A 223 -1.85 3.70 -8.48
N HIS A 224 -2.84 4.30 -9.17
CA HIS A 224 -4.11 3.66 -9.51
C HIS A 224 -4.87 3.10 -8.30
N MET A 225 -4.65 3.68 -7.12
CA MET A 225 -5.24 3.24 -5.87
C MET A 225 -6.69 3.75 -5.74
N PRO A 226 -7.72 2.88 -5.75
CA PRO A 226 -9.12 3.31 -5.84
C PRO A 226 -9.54 4.34 -4.80
N LEU A 227 -9.15 4.14 -3.53
CA LEU A 227 -9.49 5.08 -2.47
C LEU A 227 -8.84 6.46 -2.68
N ALA A 228 -7.57 6.52 -3.07
CA ALA A 228 -6.88 7.77 -3.35
C ALA A 228 -7.54 8.52 -4.53
N LEU A 229 -7.92 7.80 -5.59
CA LEU A 229 -8.64 8.37 -6.75
C LEU A 229 -9.98 8.98 -6.32
N VAL A 230 -10.77 8.27 -5.51
CA VAL A 230 -12.06 8.77 -5.04
C VAL A 230 -11.89 9.98 -4.11
N GLN A 231 -10.86 9.98 -3.25
CA GLN A 231 -10.54 11.12 -2.38
C GLN A 231 -10.14 12.35 -3.20
N ALA A 232 -9.24 12.19 -4.18
CA ALA A 232 -8.82 13.27 -5.07
C ALA A 232 -10.01 13.82 -5.87
N ALA A 233 -10.81 12.95 -6.50
CA ALA A 233 -12.02 13.36 -7.23
C ALA A 233 -13.01 14.12 -6.34
N THR A 234 -13.21 13.67 -5.10
CA THR A 234 -14.09 14.33 -4.15
C THR A 234 -13.56 15.71 -3.76
N TYR A 235 -12.25 15.85 -3.52
CA TYR A 235 -11.61 17.13 -3.22
C TYR A 235 -11.77 18.12 -4.37
N ILE A 236 -11.44 17.70 -5.59
CA ILE A 236 -11.53 18.51 -6.82
C ILE A 236 -12.98 18.97 -7.00
N ARG A 237 -13.94 18.05 -6.96
CA ARG A 237 -15.36 18.37 -7.16
C ARG A 237 -15.92 19.31 -6.10
N ARG A 238 -15.53 19.17 -4.83
CA ARG A 238 -15.96 20.08 -3.75
C ARG A 238 -15.42 21.50 -3.92
N ARG A 239 -14.31 21.66 -4.64
CA ARG A 239 -13.64 22.95 -4.84
C ARG A 239 -13.78 23.49 -6.26
N ALA A 240 -14.43 22.76 -7.17
CA ALA A 240 -14.71 23.22 -8.52
C ALA A 240 -15.55 24.53 -8.49
N PRO A 241 -15.27 25.50 -9.37
CA PRO A 241 -14.28 25.50 -10.44
C PRO A 241 -12.89 26.02 -10.02
N ARG A 242 -12.64 26.25 -8.72
CA ARG A 242 -11.37 26.85 -8.21
C ARG A 242 -10.21 25.86 -8.14
N CYS A 243 -10.47 24.58 -8.37
CA CYS A 243 -9.48 23.51 -8.35
C CYS A 243 -9.74 22.62 -9.58
N SER A 244 -8.79 22.60 -10.51
CA SER A 244 -8.76 21.66 -11.63
C SER A 244 -7.95 20.40 -11.28
N VAL A 245 -8.03 19.38 -12.15
CA VAL A 245 -7.19 18.18 -12.05
C VAL A 245 -5.70 18.53 -12.07
N GLN A 246 -5.30 19.39 -13.01
CA GLN A 246 -3.92 19.88 -13.12
C GLN A 246 -3.46 20.61 -11.85
N GLN A 247 -4.27 21.53 -11.30
CA GLN A 247 -3.92 22.26 -10.08
C GLN A 247 -3.77 21.33 -8.88
N TYR A 248 -4.66 20.33 -8.75
CA TYR A 248 -4.53 19.31 -7.72
C TYR A 248 -3.21 18.53 -7.87
N LEU A 249 -2.86 18.14 -9.10
CA LEU A 249 -1.65 17.38 -9.40
C LEU A 249 -0.38 18.19 -9.11
N GLU A 250 -0.36 19.48 -9.44
CA GLU A 250 0.71 20.40 -9.09
C GLU A 250 0.87 20.52 -7.57
N GLU A 251 -0.23 20.77 -6.84
CA GLU A 251 -0.19 20.79 -5.37
C GLU A 251 0.25 19.45 -4.77
N TYR A 252 -0.19 18.34 -5.34
CA TYR A 252 0.19 17.00 -4.89
C TYR A 252 1.69 16.74 -5.06
N ARG A 253 2.28 17.18 -6.19
CA ARG A 253 3.71 16.99 -6.50
C ARG A 253 4.64 17.98 -5.78
N GLN A 254 4.11 19.05 -5.16
CA GLN A 254 4.93 20.08 -4.49
C GLN A 254 5.77 19.55 -3.31
N SER A 255 5.16 18.75 -2.44
CA SER A 255 5.87 18.20 -1.26
C SER A 255 5.07 17.06 -0.64
N ASP A 256 5.77 16.18 0.09
CA ASP A 256 5.13 15.16 0.91
C ASP A 256 4.09 15.77 1.88
N THR A 257 4.37 16.93 2.48
CA THR A 257 3.44 17.62 3.41
C THR A 257 2.15 18.01 2.71
N ARG A 258 2.24 18.53 1.49
CA ARG A 258 1.05 18.92 0.72
C ARG A 258 0.28 17.69 0.25
N ALA A 259 0.97 16.68 -0.28
CA ALA A 259 0.36 15.40 -0.67
C ALA A 259 -0.41 14.76 0.49
N THR A 260 0.17 14.73 1.69
CA THR A 260 -0.47 14.22 2.91
C THR A 260 -1.67 15.04 3.32
N SER A 261 -1.58 16.38 3.29
CA SER A 261 -2.71 17.26 3.59
C SER A 261 -3.90 17.02 2.65
N LEU A 262 -3.63 16.77 1.37
CA LEU A 262 -4.66 16.48 0.37
C LEU A 262 -5.31 15.10 0.58
N LEU A 263 -4.51 14.07 0.90
CA LEU A 263 -4.97 12.69 1.09
C LEU A 263 -5.58 12.41 2.48
N ASN A 264 -5.31 13.26 3.47
CA ASN A 264 -5.92 13.16 4.80
C ASN A 264 -7.31 13.79 4.88
N GLN A 265 -7.77 14.48 3.83
CA GLN A 265 -9.12 15.03 3.85
C GLN A 265 -10.17 13.91 3.81
N GLU A 266 -11.06 13.92 4.79
CA GLU A 266 -12.16 12.97 4.85
C GLU A 266 -13.12 13.20 3.69
N ALA A 267 -13.09 12.29 2.73
CA ALA A 267 -14.19 12.11 1.83
C ALA A 267 -15.26 11.35 2.63
N GLY A 268 -16.22 12.09 3.19
CA GLY A 268 -17.35 11.49 3.91
C GLY A 268 -18.04 10.45 3.02
N HIS A 269 -17.76 9.18 3.28
CA HIS A 269 -18.23 8.06 2.47
C HIS A 269 -19.11 7.16 3.33
N LEU A 270 -20.41 7.16 3.01
CA LEU A 270 -21.45 6.31 3.63
C LEU A 270 -21.27 4.80 3.37
N ARG A 271 -20.13 4.38 2.84
CA ARG A 271 -19.85 3.01 2.36
C ARG A 271 -18.63 2.38 3.03
N ARG A 272 -18.25 2.92 4.18
CA ARG A 272 -17.31 2.32 5.13
C ARG A 272 -18.01 2.17 6.46
N ASP A 273 -17.48 1.24 7.24
CA ASP A 273 -17.79 1.16 8.65
C ASP A 273 -17.49 2.51 9.33
N GLU A 274 -18.37 3.00 10.19
CA GLU A 274 -18.24 4.31 10.84
C GLU A 274 -16.98 4.41 11.73
N GLU A 275 -16.47 3.28 12.22
CA GLU A 275 -15.20 3.19 12.96
C GLU A 275 -13.97 3.15 12.04
N ALA A 276 -14.13 2.86 10.74
CA ALA A 276 -13.02 2.80 9.80
C ALA A 276 -12.68 4.20 9.29
N SER A 277 -11.46 4.68 9.57
CA SER A 277 -11.00 5.98 9.11
C SER A 277 -11.11 6.13 7.58
N ASN A 278 -11.58 7.30 7.11
CA ASN A 278 -11.83 7.56 5.69
C ASN A 278 -10.57 7.89 4.88
N ALA A 279 -9.45 8.16 5.54
CA ALA A 279 -8.21 8.55 4.87
C ALA A 279 -7.32 7.35 4.53
N ILE A 280 -6.80 7.31 3.31
CA ILE A 280 -5.89 6.24 2.89
C ILE A 280 -4.63 6.16 3.76
N LEU A 281 -4.05 7.31 4.11
CA LEU A 281 -2.83 7.36 4.92
C LEU A 281 -3.07 6.81 6.33
N ILE A 282 -4.25 7.05 6.92
CA ILE A 282 -4.59 6.48 8.24
C ILE A 282 -4.72 4.96 8.15
N THR A 283 -5.32 4.41 7.07
CA THR A 283 -5.41 2.95 6.92
C THR A 283 -4.06 2.24 6.85
N TRP A 284 -3.04 2.89 6.29
CA TRP A 284 -1.69 2.34 6.30
C TRP A 284 -0.97 2.60 7.60
N GLN A 285 -1.14 3.77 8.21
CA GLN A 285 -0.55 4.06 9.51
C GLN A 285 -0.98 3.03 10.56
N ILE A 286 -2.26 2.61 10.56
CA ILE A 286 -2.74 1.53 11.45
C ILE A 286 -1.99 0.21 11.20
N SER A 287 -1.78 -0.15 9.93
CA SER A 287 -1.08 -1.39 9.57
C SER A 287 0.42 -1.30 9.94
N PHE A 288 1.04 -0.16 9.70
CA PHE A 288 2.43 0.11 10.07
C PHE A 288 2.64 0.09 11.60
N ASP A 289 1.75 0.69 12.37
CA ASP A 289 1.79 0.64 13.83
C ASP A 289 1.66 -0.79 14.36
N HIS A 290 0.89 -1.64 13.68
CA HIS A 290 0.80 -3.06 14.03
C HIS A 290 2.12 -3.80 13.73
N VAL A 291 2.71 -3.60 12.54
CA VAL A 291 4.03 -4.18 12.19
C VAL A 291 5.07 -3.75 13.22
N ARG A 292 5.12 -2.46 13.58
CA ARG A 292 6.07 -1.93 14.56
C ARG A 292 5.93 -2.57 15.95
N ARG A 293 4.70 -2.89 16.39
CA ARG A 293 4.46 -3.54 17.69
C ARG A 293 4.80 -5.03 17.68
N SER A 294 4.55 -5.70 16.55
CA SER A 294 4.73 -7.15 16.40
C SER A 294 6.16 -7.52 16.03
N ARG A 295 6.77 -6.78 15.09
CA ARG A 295 8.12 -6.99 14.57
C ARG A 295 8.80 -5.63 14.27
N PRO A 296 9.43 -4.99 15.28
CA PRO A 296 10.08 -3.68 15.12
C PRO A 296 11.13 -3.62 13.99
N SER A 297 11.89 -4.69 13.76
CA SER A 297 12.89 -4.79 12.69
C SER A 297 12.28 -4.67 11.29
N ALA A 298 11.11 -5.26 11.05
CA ALA A 298 10.37 -5.10 9.80
C ALA A 298 9.90 -3.65 9.58
N ALA A 299 9.52 -2.94 10.65
CA ALA A 299 9.16 -1.52 10.56
C ALA A 299 10.38 -0.63 10.28
N ASP A 300 11.54 -0.98 10.83
CA ASP A 300 12.84 -0.34 10.56
C ASP A 300 13.24 -0.55 9.07
N LEU A 301 13.10 -1.77 8.55
CA LEU A 301 13.32 -2.10 7.14
C LEU A 301 12.40 -1.29 6.23
N LEU A 302 11.10 -1.22 6.53
CA LEU A 302 10.14 -0.44 5.76
C LEU A 302 10.45 1.07 5.81
N SER A 303 10.97 1.53 6.96
CA SER A 303 11.41 2.92 7.15
C SER A 303 12.57 3.26 6.22
N LEU A 304 13.58 2.38 6.13
CA LEU A 304 14.69 2.50 5.18
C LEU A 304 14.23 2.45 3.72
N MET A 305 13.41 1.46 3.35
CA MET A 305 12.87 1.30 1.98
C MET A 305 12.08 2.53 1.49
N SER A 306 11.51 3.32 2.40
CA SER A 306 10.69 4.48 2.06
C SER A 306 11.47 5.64 1.42
N PHE A 307 12.81 5.61 1.43
CA PHE A 307 13.67 6.66 0.87
C PHE A 307 14.18 6.36 -0.54
N PHE A 308 14.12 5.10 -0.96
CA PHE A 308 14.53 4.66 -2.30
C PHE A 308 13.48 5.00 -3.36
N ASP A 309 13.87 4.94 -4.64
CA ASP A 309 12.89 4.79 -5.72
C ASP A 309 11.90 3.65 -5.41
N ARG A 310 10.64 3.85 -5.77
CA ARG A 310 9.53 2.93 -5.48
C ARG A 310 9.69 1.55 -6.13
N GLN A 311 10.51 1.42 -7.18
CA GLN A 311 10.72 0.18 -7.92
C GLN A 311 12.19 -0.23 -7.93
N GLY A 312 12.42 -1.55 -8.02
CA GLY A 312 13.75 -2.10 -8.26
C GLY A 312 14.73 -1.94 -7.11
N ILE A 313 14.25 -1.84 -5.86
CA ILE A 313 15.08 -1.69 -4.66
C ILE A 313 15.90 -2.98 -4.45
N PRO A 314 17.23 -2.97 -4.64
CA PRO A 314 18.07 -4.15 -4.48
C PRO A 314 18.28 -4.49 -3.02
N GLU A 315 18.30 -5.78 -2.72
CA GLU A 315 18.55 -6.31 -1.37
C GLU A 315 19.86 -5.80 -0.76
N ALA A 316 20.91 -5.67 -1.57
CA ALA A 316 22.22 -5.18 -1.13
C ALA A 316 22.16 -3.79 -0.45
N LEU A 317 21.16 -2.97 -0.79
CA LEU A 317 20.98 -1.64 -0.20
C LEU A 317 20.22 -1.65 1.13
N LEU A 318 19.59 -2.77 1.49
CA LEU A 318 18.71 -2.89 2.65
C LEU A 318 19.41 -3.44 3.89
N HIS A 319 20.60 -4.00 3.72
CA HIS A 319 21.43 -4.47 4.82
C HIS A 319 22.09 -3.29 5.56
N SER A 320 22.08 -3.33 6.89
CA SER A 320 22.84 -2.36 7.69
C SER A 320 24.31 -2.76 7.74
N ARG A 321 25.21 -1.80 7.54
CA ARG A 321 26.66 -2.03 7.59
C ARG A 321 27.15 -2.54 8.95
N ASP A 322 26.38 -2.30 10.01
CA ASP A 322 26.70 -2.71 11.39
C ASP A 322 26.06 -4.05 11.79
N SER A 323 25.13 -4.60 11.00
CA SER A 323 24.47 -5.87 11.31
C SER A 323 25.23 -7.04 10.69
N THR A 324 26.14 -7.63 11.47
CA THR A 324 26.71 -8.97 11.20
C THR A 324 25.72 -10.10 11.56
N ALA A 325 24.40 -9.83 11.57
CA ALA A 325 23.40 -10.68 12.19
C ALA A 325 22.54 -11.43 11.15
N ASN A 326 22.57 -12.77 11.24
CA ASN A 326 21.63 -13.78 10.71
C ASN A 326 20.68 -13.34 9.58
N ASN A 327 20.94 -13.89 8.39
CA ASN A 327 20.07 -13.81 7.20
C ASN A 327 18.59 -14.15 7.50
N ASP A 328 18.35 -15.04 8.47
CA ASP A 328 17.00 -15.46 8.90
C ASP A 328 16.14 -14.29 9.41
N GLY A 329 16.73 -13.27 10.04
CA GLY A 329 15.97 -12.12 10.56
C GLY A 329 15.41 -11.22 9.46
N PHE A 330 16.14 -11.09 8.35
CA PHE A 330 15.79 -10.26 7.21
C PHE A 330 14.68 -10.90 6.37
N GLU A 331 14.75 -12.20 6.11
CA GLU A 331 13.71 -12.89 5.33
C GLU A 331 12.37 -12.87 6.08
N ASP A 332 12.37 -13.10 7.40
CA ASP A 332 11.17 -12.97 8.23
C ASP A 332 10.62 -11.51 8.24
N ASP A 333 11.51 -10.49 8.21
CA ASP A 333 11.10 -9.09 8.11
C ASP A 333 10.38 -8.85 6.78
N LEU A 334 10.95 -9.35 5.68
CA LEU A 334 10.35 -9.29 4.34
C LEU A 334 9.04 -10.07 4.27
N GLU A 335 8.97 -11.26 4.85
CA GLU A 335 7.74 -12.07 4.91
C GLU A 335 6.64 -11.27 5.59
N THR A 336 6.94 -10.65 6.74
CA THR A 336 6.01 -9.78 7.46
C THR A 336 5.54 -8.62 6.57
N LEU A 337 6.44 -7.92 5.89
CA LEU A 337 6.07 -6.78 5.03
C LEU A 337 5.27 -7.20 3.78
N ARG A 338 5.57 -8.37 3.22
CA ARG A 338 4.85 -8.97 2.09
C ARG A 338 3.47 -9.44 2.49
N ASP A 339 3.32 -9.97 3.70
CA ASP A 339 2.03 -10.37 4.25
C ASP A 339 1.07 -9.19 4.30
N TYR A 340 1.52 -8.01 4.71
CA TYR A 340 0.73 -6.76 4.66
C TYR A 340 0.58 -6.16 3.26
N SER A 341 1.16 -6.78 2.23
CA SER A 341 1.24 -6.24 0.86
C SER A 341 1.90 -4.85 0.79
N PHE A 342 2.80 -4.53 1.73
CA PHE A 342 3.56 -3.29 1.71
C PHE A 342 4.75 -3.33 0.76
N VAL A 343 5.34 -4.51 0.63
CA VAL A 343 6.48 -4.80 -0.24
C VAL A 343 6.12 -5.94 -1.18
N THR A 344 6.57 -5.86 -2.42
CA THR A 344 6.46 -6.95 -3.40
C THR A 344 7.82 -7.30 -3.98
N VAL A 345 8.09 -8.59 -4.12
CA VAL A 345 9.27 -9.11 -4.83
C VAL A 345 9.00 -9.00 -6.34
N THR A 346 9.99 -8.56 -7.12
CA THR A 346 9.85 -8.53 -8.58
C THR A 346 10.07 -9.91 -9.19
N ARG A 347 10.35 -9.98 -10.50
CA ARG A 347 10.78 -11.23 -11.14
C ARG A 347 12.16 -11.67 -10.66
N ASP A 348 12.99 -10.72 -10.27
CA ASP A 348 14.27 -10.99 -9.62
C ASP A 348 14.05 -11.02 -8.11
N ALA A 349 14.44 -12.14 -7.49
CA ALA A 349 14.22 -12.42 -6.07
C ALA A 349 14.88 -11.38 -5.15
N ASN A 350 15.95 -10.74 -5.63
CA ASN A 350 16.76 -9.82 -4.84
C ASN A 350 16.36 -8.34 -5.08
N THR A 351 15.20 -8.10 -5.70
CA THR A 351 14.69 -6.76 -5.94
C THR A 351 13.25 -6.62 -5.47
N PHE A 352 12.98 -5.46 -4.87
CA PHE A 352 11.72 -5.18 -4.20
C PHE A 352 11.08 -3.91 -4.74
N GLU A 353 9.76 -3.82 -4.59
CA GLU A 353 8.99 -2.62 -4.86
C GLU A 353 8.17 -2.24 -3.64
N MET A 354 7.97 -0.94 -3.47
CA MET A 354 7.15 -0.37 -2.40
C MET A 354 6.20 0.66 -3.01
N HIS A 355 4.93 0.57 -2.65
CA HIS A 355 3.91 1.48 -3.17
C HIS A 355 4.20 2.93 -2.73
N SER A 356 4.13 3.91 -3.65
CA SER A 356 4.61 5.29 -3.37
C SER A 356 3.88 5.94 -2.21
N LEU A 357 2.57 5.74 -2.16
CA LEU A 357 1.73 6.26 -1.10
C LEU A 357 2.04 5.60 0.28
N VAL A 358 2.52 4.35 0.31
CA VAL A 358 3.03 3.72 1.55
C VAL A 358 4.35 4.41 1.95
N GLN A 359 5.24 4.69 1.00
CA GLN A 359 6.48 5.45 1.29
C GLN A 359 6.15 6.83 1.87
N LEU A 360 5.19 7.54 1.27
CA LEU A 360 4.70 8.83 1.76
C LEU A 360 4.19 8.74 3.21
N ALA A 361 3.35 7.74 3.51
CA ALA A 361 2.83 7.53 4.86
C ALA A 361 3.95 7.24 5.87
N THR A 362 4.90 6.36 5.51
CA THR A 362 6.05 6.02 6.35
C THR A 362 6.92 7.24 6.62
N ARG A 363 7.30 8.00 5.60
CA ARG A 363 8.12 9.22 5.78
C ARG A 363 7.43 10.26 6.65
N LYS A 364 6.12 10.47 6.47
CA LYS A 364 5.34 11.38 7.34
C LYS A 364 5.30 10.94 8.78
N TRP A 365 5.16 9.64 9.00
CA TRP A 365 5.22 9.10 10.34
C TRP A 365 6.61 9.31 10.95
N LEU A 366 7.69 9.03 10.21
CA LEU A 366 9.07 9.27 10.66
C LEU A 366 9.33 10.74 10.99
N GLU A 367 8.77 11.67 10.22
CA GLU A 367 8.84 13.11 10.50
C GLU A 367 8.18 13.44 11.84
N SER A 368 6.98 12.89 12.11
CA SER A 368 6.27 13.07 13.38
C SER A 368 7.03 12.52 14.58
N GLN A 369 7.82 11.46 14.38
CA GLN A 369 8.66 10.83 15.41
C GLN A 369 10.07 11.41 15.48
N ARG A 370 10.41 12.41 14.64
CA ARG A 370 11.77 12.99 14.51
C ARG A 370 12.84 11.95 14.17
N GLN A 371 12.48 10.93 13.42
CA GLN A 371 13.39 9.87 12.95
C GLN A 371 13.68 9.97 11.44
N LEU A 372 13.07 10.94 10.74
CA LEU A 372 13.21 11.09 9.29
C LEU A 372 14.67 11.23 8.84
N ASP A 373 15.44 12.09 9.52
CA ASP A 373 16.84 12.33 9.14
C ASP A 373 17.72 11.10 9.40
N LYS A 374 17.49 10.34 10.48
CA LYS A 374 18.21 9.08 10.76
C LYS A 374 18.14 8.12 9.56
N TRP A 375 16.93 7.88 9.04
CA TRP A 375 16.73 6.94 7.93
C TRP A 375 17.17 7.52 6.59
N ARG A 376 17.04 8.85 6.39
CA ARG A 376 17.59 9.53 5.21
C ARG A 376 19.10 9.36 5.12
N GLU A 377 19.81 9.56 6.23
CA GLU A 377 21.26 9.43 6.31
C GLU A 377 21.69 7.98 6.06
N GLN A 378 20.99 6.99 6.65
CA GLN A 378 21.25 5.58 6.39
C GLN A 378 21.06 5.22 4.90
N PHE A 379 19.97 5.68 4.28
CA PHE A 379 19.70 5.48 2.86
C PHE A 379 20.83 6.03 1.99
N ILE A 380 21.25 7.28 2.22
CA ILE A 380 22.33 7.92 1.46
C ILE A 380 23.63 7.15 1.65
N SER A 381 23.94 6.74 2.88
CA SER A 381 25.17 5.99 3.19
C SER A 381 25.21 4.64 2.48
N ASN A 382 24.12 3.87 2.54
CA ASN A 382 24.00 2.57 1.87
C ASN A 382 24.16 2.72 0.35
N LEU A 383 23.43 3.69 -0.24
CA LEU A 383 23.50 3.92 -1.68
C LEU A 383 24.88 4.43 -2.13
N CYS A 384 25.53 5.29 -1.34
CA CYS A 384 26.87 5.80 -1.64
C CYS A 384 27.95 4.72 -1.58
N ALA A 385 27.80 3.75 -0.66
CA ALA A 385 28.71 2.62 -0.53
C ALA A 385 28.62 1.67 -1.74
N GLU A 386 27.41 1.34 -2.18
CA GLU A 386 27.19 0.38 -3.26
C GLU A 386 27.32 0.97 -4.66
N LEU A 387 27.03 2.28 -4.84
CA LEU A 387 27.15 2.91 -6.15
C LEU A 387 28.63 3.02 -6.56
N PRO A 388 29.06 2.43 -7.69
CA PRO A 388 30.42 2.57 -8.17
C PRO A 388 30.58 3.85 -9.02
N THR A 389 31.83 4.19 -9.35
CA THR A 389 32.14 5.19 -10.39
C THR A 389 31.88 4.54 -11.75
N GLY A 390 30.98 5.10 -12.56
CA GLY A 390 30.40 4.52 -13.80
C GLY A 390 31.35 4.14 -14.95
N GLU A 391 32.34 3.30 -14.67
CA GLU A 391 33.24 2.64 -15.60
C GLU A 391 32.51 1.49 -16.32
N HIS A 392 32.96 1.12 -17.53
CA HIS A 392 32.25 0.14 -18.36
C HIS A 392 31.95 -1.20 -17.65
N GLU A 393 32.83 -1.64 -16.74
CA GLU A 393 32.70 -2.90 -16.02
C GLU A 393 31.56 -2.91 -14.98
N ASN A 394 31.08 -1.73 -14.56
CA ASN A 394 30.07 -1.59 -13.49
C ASN A 394 28.77 -0.90 -13.95
N TRP A 395 28.58 -0.77 -15.27
CA TRP A 395 27.42 -0.12 -15.86
C TRP A 395 26.08 -0.74 -15.47
N GLU A 396 26.00 -2.07 -15.37
CA GLU A 396 24.76 -2.75 -14.97
C GLU A 396 24.34 -2.34 -13.54
N THR A 397 25.30 -2.31 -12.62
CA THR A 397 25.07 -1.84 -11.24
C THR A 397 24.67 -0.37 -11.22
N CYS A 398 25.37 0.49 -11.94
CA CYS A 398 24.98 1.90 -12.04
C CYS A 398 23.57 2.07 -12.62
N GLN A 399 23.22 1.31 -13.66
CA GLN A 399 21.90 1.38 -14.29
C GLN A 399 20.79 1.01 -13.32
N ALA A 400 20.98 -0.06 -12.54
CA ALA A 400 20.02 -0.49 -11.51
C ALA A 400 19.90 0.53 -10.38
N LEU A 401 21.01 1.15 -9.95
CA LEU A 401 21.02 2.06 -8.81
C LEU A 401 20.62 3.50 -9.14
N PHE A 402 20.71 3.90 -10.40
CA PHE A 402 20.50 5.29 -10.82
C PHE A 402 19.09 5.87 -10.53
N PRO A 403 17.98 5.12 -10.62
CA PRO A 403 16.68 5.62 -10.13
C PRO A 403 16.72 6.03 -8.65
N HIS A 404 17.44 5.28 -7.80
CA HIS A 404 17.59 5.62 -6.39
C HIS A 404 18.49 6.84 -6.17
N THR A 405 19.48 7.10 -7.05
CA THR A 405 20.29 8.33 -6.96
C THR A 405 19.47 9.57 -7.29
N LYS A 406 18.51 9.47 -8.22
CA LYS A 406 17.53 10.55 -8.47
C LYS A 406 16.66 10.79 -7.25
N ALA A 407 16.19 9.73 -6.59
CA ALA A 407 15.46 9.86 -5.33
C ALA A 407 16.33 10.54 -4.25
N ALA A 408 17.62 10.20 -4.18
CA ALA A 408 18.55 10.83 -3.25
C ALA A 408 18.82 12.31 -3.53
N ALA A 409 18.85 12.72 -4.80
CA ALA A 409 19.06 14.12 -5.17
C ALA A 409 17.97 15.07 -4.60
N ALA A 410 16.75 14.59 -4.39
CA ALA A 410 15.68 15.38 -3.76
C ALA A 410 15.77 15.43 -2.23
N GLN A 411 16.75 14.76 -1.61
CA GLN A 411 16.77 14.46 -0.17
C GLN A 411 18.09 14.89 0.48
N ARG A 412 18.36 16.21 0.51
CA ARG A 412 19.56 16.75 1.17
C ARG A 412 19.59 16.36 2.66
N PRO A 413 20.68 15.74 3.16
CA PRO A 413 20.83 15.41 4.58
C PRO A 413 21.22 16.64 5.41
N ALA A 414 21.13 16.53 6.74
CA ALA A 414 21.39 17.63 7.66
C ALA A 414 22.81 17.60 8.26
N SER A 415 23.39 16.43 8.51
CA SER A 415 24.73 16.32 9.11
C SER A 415 25.86 16.52 8.10
N GLN A 416 26.96 17.13 8.55
CA GLN A 416 28.15 17.37 7.73
C GLN A 416 28.68 16.09 7.08
N LYS A 417 28.85 15.02 7.87
CA LYS A 417 29.32 13.71 7.37
C LYS A 417 28.42 13.16 6.26
N SER A 418 27.10 13.27 6.44
CA SER A 418 26.16 12.79 5.44
C SER A 418 26.12 13.69 4.20
N LEU A 419 26.41 15.00 4.33
CA LEU A 419 26.58 15.90 3.19
C LEU A 419 27.79 15.50 2.34
N GLU A 420 28.90 15.06 2.96
CA GLU A 420 30.07 14.52 2.25
C GLU A 420 29.70 13.29 1.43
N GLU A 421 29.03 12.31 2.06
CA GLU A 421 28.57 11.08 1.41
C GLU A 421 27.55 11.38 0.30
N TRP A 422 26.63 12.32 0.53
CA TRP A 422 25.65 12.75 -0.46
C TRP A 422 26.30 13.44 -1.66
N ALA A 423 27.29 14.30 -1.44
CA ALA A 423 28.01 14.96 -2.52
C ALA A 423 28.83 13.97 -3.35
N LEU A 424 29.43 12.95 -2.71
CA LEU A 424 30.10 11.85 -3.39
C LEU A 424 29.11 10.98 -4.20
N LEU A 425 27.95 10.68 -3.63
CA LEU A 425 26.88 9.95 -4.32
C LEU A 425 26.45 10.69 -5.60
N LEU A 426 26.17 11.99 -5.50
CA LEU A 426 25.78 12.84 -6.63
C LEU A 426 26.89 12.92 -7.69
N TYR A 427 28.16 13.00 -7.26
CA TYR A 427 29.32 12.97 -8.16
C TYR A 427 29.36 11.66 -8.97
N LYS A 428 29.26 10.50 -8.30
CA LYS A 428 29.26 9.18 -8.95
C LYS A 428 28.08 9.03 -9.92
N ALA A 429 26.89 9.48 -9.52
CA ALA A 429 25.70 9.46 -10.35
C ALA A 429 25.82 10.38 -11.58
N ALA A 430 26.37 11.58 -11.41
CA ALA A 430 26.63 12.51 -12.51
C ALA A 430 27.64 11.94 -13.51
N TRP A 431 28.66 11.23 -13.04
CA TRP A 431 29.63 10.56 -13.88
C TRP A 431 28.98 9.50 -14.78
N TYR A 432 28.15 8.64 -14.19
CA TYR A 432 27.39 7.65 -14.95
C TYR A 432 26.41 8.31 -15.93
N ALA A 433 25.67 9.35 -15.51
CA ALA A 433 24.75 10.07 -16.37
C ALA A 433 25.47 10.70 -17.58
N TRP A 434 26.66 11.26 -17.38
CA TRP A 434 27.49 11.80 -18.45
C TRP A 434 27.92 10.71 -19.44
N GLN A 435 28.42 9.57 -18.96
CA GLN A 435 28.79 8.43 -19.81
C GLN A 435 27.62 7.91 -20.64
N MET A 436 26.40 7.93 -20.08
CA MET A 436 25.18 7.53 -20.77
C MET A 436 24.57 8.63 -21.66
N GLY A 437 25.22 9.78 -21.80
CA GLY A 437 24.76 10.91 -22.62
C GLY A 437 23.54 11.66 -22.06
N ARG A 438 23.22 11.48 -20.77
CA ARG A 438 22.06 12.09 -20.11
C ARG A 438 22.41 13.49 -19.59
N ALA A 439 22.56 14.43 -20.52
CA ALA A 439 23.08 15.78 -20.26
C ALA A 439 22.39 16.51 -19.09
N GLY A 440 21.05 16.54 -19.06
CA GLY A 440 20.32 17.27 -18.01
C GLY A 440 20.51 16.69 -16.60
N GLU A 441 20.52 15.36 -16.48
CA GLU A 441 20.73 14.68 -15.20
C GLU A 441 22.18 14.81 -14.73
N ALA A 442 23.13 14.70 -15.66
CA ALA A 442 24.56 14.89 -15.40
C ALA A 442 24.84 16.31 -14.90
N GLU A 443 24.28 17.33 -15.56
CA GLU A 443 24.45 18.73 -15.16
C GLU A 443 23.83 18.98 -13.78
N GLN A 444 22.58 18.58 -13.56
CA GLN A 444 21.90 18.78 -12.28
C GLN A 444 22.68 18.16 -11.11
N MET A 445 23.04 16.87 -11.22
CA MET A 445 23.71 16.15 -10.13
C MET A 445 25.15 16.65 -9.90
N SER A 446 25.87 17.01 -10.96
CA SER A 446 27.25 17.52 -10.83
C SER A 446 27.30 18.93 -10.22
N VAL A 447 26.37 19.81 -10.59
CA VAL A 447 26.25 21.15 -9.99
C VAL A 447 25.92 21.03 -8.50
N MET A 448 24.93 20.22 -8.13
CA MET A 448 24.60 19.97 -6.72
C MET A 448 25.79 19.41 -5.94
N SER A 449 26.51 18.44 -6.50
CA SER A 449 27.72 17.88 -5.88
C SER A 449 28.80 18.96 -5.67
N MET A 450 29.06 19.78 -6.69
CA MET A 450 30.06 20.85 -6.64
C MET A 450 29.72 21.88 -5.55
N GLU A 451 28.47 22.33 -5.46
CA GLU A 451 28.02 23.31 -4.47
C GLU A 451 28.21 22.79 -3.04
N VAL A 452 27.83 21.54 -2.78
CA VAL A 452 27.99 20.93 -1.45
C VAL A 452 29.47 20.71 -1.12
N ARG A 453 30.30 20.25 -2.08
CA ARG A 453 31.74 20.07 -1.84
C ARG A 453 32.44 21.41 -1.58
N ARG A 454 31.98 22.49 -2.21
CA ARG A 454 32.46 23.85 -1.91
C ARG A 454 32.13 24.26 -0.48
N GLU A 455 30.90 24.00 -0.03
CA GLU A 455 30.46 24.28 1.35
C GLU A 455 31.24 23.47 2.39
N VAL A 456 31.48 22.18 2.11
CA VAL A 456 32.02 21.22 3.08
C VAL A 456 33.56 21.21 3.11
N PHE A 457 34.21 21.22 1.94
CA PHE A 457 35.65 21.03 1.81
C PHE A 457 36.40 22.31 1.40
N GLY A 458 35.69 23.37 1.02
CA GLY A 458 36.27 24.63 0.55
C GLY A 458 36.63 24.65 -0.94
N GLU A 459 36.98 25.85 -1.43
CA GLU A 459 37.17 26.15 -2.86
C GLU A 459 38.43 25.54 -3.51
N GLU A 460 39.39 25.04 -2.73
CA GLU A 460 40.65 24.49 -3.26
C GLU A 460 40.77 22.98 -3.05
N SER A 461 39.71 22.33 -2.56
CA SER A 461 39.75 20.88 -2.32
C SER A 461 39.75 20.10 -3.63
N LYS A 462 40.55 19.02 -3.67
CA LYS A 462 40.62 18.10 -4.82
C LYS A 462 39.24 17.55 -5.20
N ASP A 463 38.38 17.30 -4.23
CA ASP A 463 37.04 16.78 -4.44
C ASP A 463 36.12 17.82 -5.12
N MET A 464 36.24 19.10 -4.75
CA MET A 464 35.49 20.19 -5.39
C MET A 464 35.94 20.36 -6.85
N LEU A 465 37.25 20.41 -7.11
CA LEU A 465 37.81 20.49 -8.47
C LEU A 465 37.39 19.30 -9.34
N SER A 466 37.31 18.09 -8.77
CA SER A 466 36.83 16.91 -9.48
C SER A 466 35.36 17.06 -9.90
N SER A 467 34.50 17.64 -9.05
CA SER A 467 33.11 17.91 -9.41
C SER A 467 32.97 19.00 -10.47
N MET A 468 33.78 20.07 -10.42
CA MET A 468 33.83 21.09 -11.48
C MET A 468 34.19 20.48 -12.85
N GLY A 469 35.13 19.54 -12.86
CA GLY A 469 35.47 18.79 -14.06
C GLY A 469 34.27 18.06 -14.67
N ILE A 470 33.44 17.41 -13.85
CA ILE A 470 32.21 16.76 -14.33
C ILE A 470 31.19 17.79 -14.82
N VAL A 471 31.03 18.94 -14.15
CA VAL A 471 30.13 20.01 -14.62
C VAL A 471 30.52 20.46 -16.03
N GLY A 472 31.80 20.72 -16.28
CA GLY A 472 32.27 21.08 -17.62
C GLY A 472 32.01 19.99 -18.67
N LEU A 473 32.19 18.72 -18.29
CA LEU A 473 31.88 17.58 -19.17
C LEU A 473 30.38 17.43 -19.44
N ALA A 474 29.52 17.67 -18.46
CA ALA A 474 28.07 17.67 -18.59
C ALA A 474 27.59 18.82 -19.50
N MET A 475 28.13 20.03 -19.31
CA MET A 475 27.86 21.19 -20.18
C MET A 475 28.28 20.92 -21.62
N ARG A 476 29.43 20.26 -21.84
CA ARG A 476 29.89 19.90 -23.19
C ARG A 476 28.92 18.96 -23.91
N ILE A 477 28.40 17.93 -23.24
CA ILE A 477 27.41 17.03 -23.86
C ILE A 477 26.03 17.68 -24.00
N ALA A 478 25.73 18.72 -23.22
CA ALA A 478 24.55 19.58 -23.37
C ALA A 478 24.68 20.60 -24.53
N GLY A 479 25.85 20.70 -25.17
CA GLY A 479 26.13 21.68 -26.23
C GLY A 479 26.50 23.09 -25.74
N LYS A 480 26.69 23.27 -24.43
CA LYS A 480 27.06 24.54 -23.78
C LYS A 480 28.59 24.71 -23.75
N TYR A 481 29.21 24.83 -24.92
CA TYR A 481 30.68 24.78 -25.04
C TYR A 481 31.41 25.95 -24.37
N GLU A 482 30.87 27.17 -24.45
CA GLU A 482 31.48 28.36 -23.83
C GLU A 482 31.47 28.26 -22.29
N GLU A 483 30.36 27.81 -21.71
CA GLU A 483 30.23 27.56 -20.27
C GLU A 483 31.15 26.42 -19.81
N ALA A 484 31.24 25.34 -20.60
CA ALA A 484 32.14 24.23 -20.33
C ALA A 484 33.62 24.67 -20.32
N GLU A 485 34.03 25.50 -21.29
CA GLU A 485 35.38 26.03 -21.35
C GLU A 485 35.69 26.93 -20.14
N ALA A 486 34.77 27.82 -19.78
CA ALA A 486 34.92 28.67 -18.61
C ALA A 486 35.08 27.84 -17.33
N MET A 487 34.26 26.79 -17.16
CA MET A 487 34.34 25.88 -16.02
C MET A 487 35.69 25.15 -15.97
N HIS A 488 36.17 24.63 -17.10
CA HIS A 488 37.46 23.92 -17.16
C HIS A 488 38.65 24.86 -16.91
N ARG A 489 38.61 26.10 -17.41
CA ARG A 489 39.65 27.10 -17.10
C ARG A 489 39.70 27.44 -15.62
N GLN A 490 38.55 27.58 -14.97
CA GLN A 490 38.47 27.77 -13.52
C GLN A 490 38.97 26.54 -12.74
N THR A 491 38.77 25.33 -13.26
CA THR A 491 39.25 24.10 -12.60
C THR A 491 40.78 23.93 -12.69
N LEU A 492 41.42 24.52 -13.72
CA LEU A 492 42.86 24.43 -13.98
C LEU A 492 43.68 25.54 -13.32
N ALA A 493 43.06 26.69 -13.07
CA ALA A 493 43.67 27.84 -12.39
C ALA A 493 43.82 27.55 -10.90
#